data_AF-A0A933XHK2-F1
#
_entry.id   AF-A0A933XHK2-F1
#
_cell.length_a   1.000
_cell.length_b   1.000
_cell.length_c   1.000
_cell.angle_alpha   90.00
_cell.angle_beta   90.00
_cell.angle_gamma   90.00
#
_symmetry.space_group_name_H-M   'P 1'
#
loop_
_entity.id
_entity.type
_entity.pdbx_description
1 polymer ?
#
loop_
_entity_poly.entity_id
_entity_poly.type
_entity_poly.pdbx_seq_one_letter_code
_entity_poly.pdbx_strand_id
1 'polypeptide(L)'
;MKKYLLFIMVAVLFSYGCGKDAVRPSEDSQLATGALDRIEVIRSAYLIKDTGILQQQLDAKLAEDILKNISFNTAELSFTPRMVRITDEAIIVSLGWQGAWQLEKDKKLENRGVANLVLHRESMKLMQLEGDNPFLVPLEK
;
A
#
# COMPACT_ATOMS: atom_id res chain seq x y z
N MET A 1 -59.99 -20.77 -1.04
CA MET A 1 -59.13 -19.70 -0.47
C MET A 1 -58.18 -20.18 0.65
N LYS A 2 -57.87 -21.48 0.76
CA LYS A 2 -56.99 -22.02 1.83
C LYS A 2 -55.55 -22.33 1.36
N LYS A 3 -55.33 -22.39 0.04
CA LYS A 3 -54.03 -22.74 -0.59
C LYS A 3 -53.06 -21.55 -0.70
N TYR A 4 -53.57 -20.32 -0.69
CA TYR A 4 -52.75 -19.10 -0.78
C TYR A 4 -52.09 -18.71 0.56
N LEU A 5 -52.69 -19.10 1.68
CA LEU A 5 -52.14 -18.89 3.03
C LEU A 5 -50.84 -19.67 3.27
N LEU A 6 -50.71 -20.87 2.68
CA LEU A 6 -49.51 -21.70 2.81
C LEU A 6 -48.32 -21.08 2.06
N PHE A 7 -48.56 -20.46 0.90
CA PHE A 7 -47.51 -19.82 0.09
C PHE A 7 -46.96 -18.54 0.76
N ILE A 8 -47.81 -17.78 1.45
CA ILE A 8 -47.39 -16.58 2.18
C ILE A 8 -46.55 -16.95 3.41
N MET A 9 -46.87 -18.05 4.09
CA MET A 9 -46.13 -18.51 5.27
C MET A 9 -44.71 -19.01 4.95
N VAL A 10 -44.51 -19.63 3.79
CA VAL A 10 -43.17 -20.06 3.33
C VAL A 10 -42.32 -18.87 2.88
N ALA A 11 -42.91 -17.85 2.25
CA ALA A 11 -42.20 -16.65 1.81
C ALA A 11 -41.63 -15.81 2.98
N VAL A 12 -42.31 -15.78 4.12
CA VAL A 12 -41.87 -15.03 5.33
C VAL A 12 -40.71 -15.73 6.06
N LEU A 13 -40.53 -17.04 5.89
CA LEU A 13 -39.43 -17.78 6.50
C LEU A 13 -38.08 -17.58 5.78
N PHE A 14 -38.09 -17.12 4.53
CA PHE A 14 -36.87 -16.81 3.77
C PHE A 14 -36.37 -15.37 3.94
N SER A 15 -37.11 -14.48 4.61
CA SER A 15 -36.71 -13.07 4.80
C SER A 15 -35.89 -12.79 6.06
N TYR A 16 -35.56 -13.81 6.86
CA TYR A 16 -34.70 -13.69 8.06
C TYR A 16 -33.23 -14.10 7.82
N GLY A 17 -32.79 -14.10 6.56
CA GLY A 17 -31.47 -14.60 6.14
C GLY A 17 -30.49 -13.53 5.65
N CYS A 18 -30.36 -12.38 6.32
CA CYS A 18 -29.18 -11.52 6.15
C CYS A 18 -29.05 -10.51 7.31
N GLY A 19 -28.92 -11.01 8.54
CA GLY A 19 -28.28 -10.23 9.59
C GLY A 19 -26.80 -10.12 9.26
N LYS A 20 -26.44 -9.25 8.32
CA LYS A 20 -25.04 -8.91 8.05
C LYS A 20 -24.60 -8.00 9.19
N ASP A 21 -24.33 -8.60 10.34
CA ASP A 21 -23.57 -7.92 11.39
C ASP A 21 -22.23 -7.55 10.75
N ALA A 22 -22.09 -6.28 10.40
CA ALA A 22 -20.86 -5.75 9.85
C ALA A 22 -19.80 -5.89 10.93
N VAL A 23 -18.96 -6.92 10.81
CA VAL A 23 -17.84 -7.16 11.72
C VAL A 23 -17.00 -5.88 11.72
N ARG A 24 -17.03 -5.15 12.83
CA ARG A 24 -16.27 -3.92 12.99
C ARG A 24 -14.79 -4.27 12.91
N PRO A 25 -14.01 -3.64 12.02
CA PRO A 25 -12.58 -3.95 11.91
C PRO A 25 -11.89 -3.61 13.22
N SER A 26 -11.00 -4.49 13.68
CA SER A 26 -10.14 -4.23 14.83
C SER A 26 -9.25 -3.00 14.57
N GLU A 27 -8.75 -2.39 15.64
CA GLU A 27 -7.78 -1.30 15.54
C GLU A 27 -6.56 -1.72 14.70
N ASP A 28 -6.00 -2.91 14.96
CA ASP A 28 -4.89 -3.46 14.19
C ASP A 28 -5.20 -3.59 12.70
N SER A 29 -6.42 -4.02 12.36
CA SER A 29 -6.86 -4.13 10.96
C SER A 29 -6.93 -2.75 10.29
N GLN A 30 -7.40 -1.74 11.01
CA GLN A 30 -7.44 -0.36 10.52
C GLN A 30 -6.04 0.22 10.35
N LEU A 31 -5.14 -0.02 11.30
CA LEU A 31 -3.73 0.41 11.23
C LEU A 31 -3.01 -0.25 10.06
N ALA A 32 -3.19 -1.56 9.88
CA ALA A 32 -2.59 -2.30 8.77
C ALA A 32 -3.10 -1.81 7.41
N THR A 33 -4.42 -1.61 7.28
CA THR A 33 -5.03 -1.07 6.06
C THR A 33 -4.51 0.34 5.77
N GLY A 34 -4.50 1.21 6.78
CA GLY A 34 -4.00 2.59 6.64
C GLY A 34 -2.52 2.65 6.24
N ALA A 35 -1.68 1.76 6.77
CA ALA A 35 -0.28 1.67 6.38
C ALA A 35 -0.11 1.25 4.91
N LEU A 36 -0.88 0.26 4.45
CA LEU A 36 -0.86 -0.17 3.05
C LEU A 36 -1.33 0.94 2.11
N ASP A 37 -2.40 1.66 2.48
CA ASP A 37 -2.90 2.80 1.72
C ASP A 37 -1.86 3.93 1.64
N ARG A 38 -1.12 4.19 2.72
CA ARG A 38 -0.03 5.18 2.70
C ARG A 38 1.13 4.78 1.82
N ILE A 39 1.52 3.50 1.84
CA ILE A 39 2.55 2.99 0.93
C ILE A 39 2.12 3.15 -0.53
N GLU A 40 0.85 2.93 -0.83
CA GLU A 40 0.31 3.09 -2.19
C GLU A 40 0.27 4.56 -2.65
N VAL A 41 -0.04 5.49 -1.73
CA VAL A 41 0.07 6.93 -1.99
C VAL A 41 1.52 7.32 -2.29
N ILE A 42 2.48 6.83 -1.50
CA ILE A 42 3.92 7.08 -1.73
C ILE A 42 4.36 6.51 -3.08
N ARG A 43 3.96 5.27 -3.39
CA ARG A 43 4.23 4.62 -4.68
C ARG A 43 3.74 5.47 -5.84
N SER A 44 2.48 5.88 -5.78
CA SER A 44 1.85 6.69 -6.82
C SER A 44 2.55 8.04 -6.98
N ALA A 45 2.84 8.72 -5.87
CA ALA A 45 3.58 9.98 -5.87
C ALA A 45 4.98 9.84 -6.47
N TYR A 46 5.70 8.76 -6.17
CA TYR A 46 7.00 8.48 -6.79
C TYR A 46 6.90 8.35 -8.31
N LEU A 47 5.94 7.57 -8.82
CA LEU A 47 5.77 7.32 -10.25
C LEU A 47 5.45 8.58 -11.05
N ILE A 48 4.66 9.50 -10.48
CA ILE A 48 4.34 10.80 -11.09
C ILE A 48 5.29 11.92 -10.67
N LYS A 49 6.29 11.62 -9.83
CA LYS A 49 7.27 12.57 -9.27
C LYS A 49 6.62 13.73 -8.50
N ASP A 50 5.54 13.47 -7.76
CA ASP A 50 4.89 14.46 -6.90
C ASP A 50 5.72 14.71 -5.64
N THR A 51 6.60 15.70 -5.75
CA THR A 51 7.52 16.08 -4.68
C THR A 51 6.82 16.56 -3.40
N GLY A 52 5.65 17.19 -3.53
CA GLY A 52 4.89 17.70 -2.39
C GLY A 52 4.34 16.57 -1.53
N ILE A 53 3.74 15.56 -2.18
CA ILE A 53 3.25 14.37 -1.48
C ILE A 53 4.40 13.57 -0.88
N LEU A 54 5.51 13.39 -1.61
CA LEU A 54 6.69 12.70 -1.08
C LEU A 54 7.25 13.40 0.17
N GLN A 55 7.37 14.73 0.17
CA GLN A 55 7.81 15.47 1.36
C GLN A 55 6.82 15.38 2.53
N GLN A 56 5.52 15.29 2.24
CA GLN A 56 4.50 15.16 3.27
C GLN A 56 4.48 13.77 3.92
N GLN A 57 4.61 12.72 3.11
CA GLN A 57 4.44 11.32 3.54
C GLN A 57 5.72 10.66 4.05
N LEU A 58 6.89 11.22 3.74
CA LEU A 58 8.18 10.69 4.13
C LEU A 58 8.79 11.49 5.30
N ASP A 59 9.71 10.87 6.03
CA ASP A 59 10.70 11.61 6.81
C ASP A 59 11.52 12.54 5.92
N ALA A 60 11.95 13.69 6.45
CA ALA A 60 12.63 14.73 5.68
C ALA A 60 13.91 14.22 5.01
N LYS A 61 14.72 13.42 5.72
CA LYS A 61 15.96 12.88 5.17
C LYS A 61 15.68 11.86 4.07
N LEU A 62 14.71 10.97 4.30
CA LEU A 62 14.31 9.98 3.31
C LEU A 62 13.72 10.62 2.05
N ALA A 63 12.92 11.68 2.22
CA ALA A 63 12.39 12.47 1.12
C ALA A 63 13.53 13.07 0.28
N GLU A 64 14.51 13.71 0.93
CA GLU A 64 15.66 14.29 0.25
C GLU A 64 16.45 13.24 -0.53
N ASP A 65 16.75 12.09 0.09
CA ASP A 65 17.50 11.01 -0.54
C ASP A 65 16.78 10.42 -1.75
N ILE A 66 15.46 10.21 -1.67
CA ILE A 66 14.67 9.71 -2.80
C ILE A 66 14.61 10.78 -3.90
N LEU A 67 14.24 12.02 -3.57
CA LEU A 67 14.05 13.09 -4.55
C LEU A 67 15.32 13.42 -5.33
N LYS A 68 16.50 13.35 -4.70
CA LYS A 68 17.79 13.54 -5.37
C LYS A 68 18.07 12.48 -6.45
N ASN A 69 17.52 11.28 -6.30
CA ASN A 69 17.79 10.13 -7.15
C ASN A 69 16.63 9.80 -8.12
N ILE A 70 15.54 10.58 -8.12
CA ILE A 70 14.46 10.43 -9.10
C ILE A 70 14.94 10.93 -10.46
N SER A 71 15.41 10.01 -11.29
CA SER A 71 15.82 10.27 -12.66
C SER A 71 15.37 9.15 -13.60
N PHE A 72 14.21 9.34 -14.23
CA PHE A 72 13.63 8.47 -15.24
C PHE A 72 12.59 9.24 -16.06
N ASN A 73 12.25 8.80 -17.26
CA ASN A 73 11.15 9.35 -18.06
C ASN A 73 9.80 8.82 -17.54
N THR A 74 9.66 7.49 -17.53
CA THR A 74 8.53 6.77 -16.95
C THR A 74 9.02 5.62 -16.09
N ALA A 75 8.18 5.18 -15.17
CA ALA A 75 8.48 4.04 -14.32
C ALA A 75 7.22 3.21 -14.07
N GLU A 76 7.44 1.94 -13.79
CA GLU A 76 6.47 1.02 -13.22
C GLU A 76 7.06 0.52 -11.91
N LEU A 77 6.23 0.45 -10.87
CA LEU A 77 6.63 -0.07 -9.57
C LEU A 77 5.44 -0.82 -8.98
N SER A 78 5.65 -2.07 -8.61
CA SER A 78 4.63 -2.94 -8.05
C SER A 78 5.08 -3.45 -6.68
N PHE A 79 4.13 -3.52 -5.75
CA PHE A 79 4.35 -4.03 -4.41
C PHE A 79 3.50 -5.25 -4.15
N THR A 80 4.08 -6.23 -3.47
CA THR A 80 3.39 -7.43 -3.00
C THR A 80 3.59 -7.51 -1.48
N PRO A 81 2.64 -6.96 -0.70
CA PRO A 81 2.69 -7.05 0.76
C PRO A 81 2.75 -8.50 1.22
N ARG A 82 3.61 -8.78 2.21
CA ARG A 82 3.76 -10.12 2.79
C ARG A 82 3.33 -10.17 4.24
N MET A 83 3.66 -9.13 5.01
CA MET A 83 3.38 -9.07 6.43
C MET A 83 3.32 -7.63 6.91
N VAL A 84 2.40 -7.36 7.83
CA VAL A 84 2.36 -6.12 8.61
C VAL A 84 2.64 -6.47 10.07
N ARG A 85 3.64 -5.82 10.65
CA ARG A 85 3.98 -5.92 12.08
C ARG A 85 3.67 -4.57 12.74
N ILE A 86 2.92 -4.59 13.83
CA ILE A 86 2.55 -3.40 14.58
C ILE A 86 3.27 -3.48 15.93
N THR A 87 4.01 -2.43 16.26
CA THR A 87 4.67 -2.24 17.56
C THR A 87 4.15 -0.96 18.21
N ASP A 88 4.56 -0.68 19.44
CA ASP A 88 4.14 0.53 20.16
C ASP A 88 4.55 1.82 19.43
N GLU A 89 5.66 1.80 18.70
CA GLU A 89 6.23 2.99 18.05
C GLU A 89 6.06 3.01 16.52
N ALA A 90 5.91 1.84 15.88
CA ALA A 90 5.99 1.73 14.44
C ALA A 90 5.04 0.68 13.84
N ILE A 91 4.75 0.86 12.56
CA ILE A 91 4.10 -0.13 11.70
C ILE A 91 5.08 -0.50 10.61
N ILE A 92 5.44 -1.77 10.54
CA ILE A 92 6.46 -2.29 9.62
C ILE A 92 5.76 -3.15 8.58
N VAL A 93 5.82 -2.72 7.32
CA VAL A 93 5.28 -3.47 6.18
C VAL A 93 6.42 -4.14 5.43
N SER A 94 6.49 -5.46 5.53
CA SER A 94 7.40 -6.27 4.73
C SER A 94 6.73 -6.59 3.40
N LEU A 95 7.39 -6.24 2.29
CA LEU A 95 6.87 -6.45 0.93
C LEU A 95 7.97 -6.92 -0.04
N GLY A 96 7.55 -7.67 -1.04
CA GLY A 96 8.35 -7.83 -2.27
C GLY A 96 8.02 -6.72 -3.24
N TRP A 97 8.99 -6.32 -4.07
CA TRP A 97 8.77 -5.28 -5.07
C TRP A 97 9.43 -5.62 -6.41
N GLN A 98 8.86 -5.09 -7.48
CA GLN A 98 9.42 -5.16 -8.83
C GLN A 98 9.24 -3.80 -9.50
N GLY A 99 10.29 -3.30 -10.12
CA GLY A 99 10.32 -2.00 -10.78
C GLY A 99 10.95 -2.06 -12.16
N ALA A 100 10.44 -1.21 -13.06
CA ALA A 100 11.00 -0.97 -14.37
C ALA A 100 11.07 0.54 -14.60
N TRP A 101 12.20 1.04 -15.09
CA TRP A 101 12.44 2.45 -15.35
C TRP A 101 12.85 2.65 -16.80
N GLN A 102 12.13 3.54 -17.48
CA GLN A 102 12.51 4.00 -18.80
C GLN A 102 13.34 5.27 -18.64
N LEU A 103 14.59 5.23 -19.08
CA LEU A 103 15.49 6.38 -19.12
C LEU A 103 15.47 7.01 -20.52
N GLU A 104 16.33 8.01 -20.72
CA GLU A 104 16.59 8.59 -22.04
C GLU A 104 17.16 7.54 -23.02
N LYS A 105 17.04 7.82 -24.31
CA LYS A 105 17.60 7.00 -25.40
C LYS A 105 17.10 5.55 -25.41
N ASP A 106 15.83 5.36 -25.09
CA ASP A 106 15.15 4.06 -25.07
C ASP A 106 15.77 3.03 -24.11
N LYS A 107 16.59 3.47 -23.15
CA LYS A 107 17.18 2.57 -22.17
C LYS A 107 16.16 2.16 -21.10
N LYS A 108 15.94 0.85 -20.97
CA LYS A 108 15.12 0.26 -19.91
C LYS A 108 16.00 -0.39 -18.84
N LEU A 109 15.69 -0.13 -17.58
CA LEU A 109 16.28 -0.80 -16.43
C LEU A 109 15.19 -1.51 -15.64
N GLU A 110 15.49 -2.69 -15.13
CA GLU A 110 14.57 -3.49 -14.32
C GLU A 110 15.28 -3.96 -13.05
N ASN A 111 14.56 -3.96 -11.94
CA ASN A 111 15.06 -4.49 -10.68
C ASN A 111 13.91 -5.03 -9.82
N ARG A 112 14.26 -5.86 -8.84
CA ARG A 112 13.32 -6.42 -7.87
C ARG A 112 14.03 -6.72 -6.57
N GLY A 113 13.27 -6.76 -5.49
CA GLY A 113 13.85 -7.01 -4.17
C GLY A 113 12.80 -7.23 -3.10
N VAL A 114 13.26 -7.19 -1.87
CA VAL A 114 12.41 -7.24 -0.67
C VAL A 114 12.80 -6.07 0.24
N ALA A 115 11.79 -5.42 0.80
CA ALA A 115 11.97 -4.27 1.67
C ALA A 115 11.07 -4.36 2.90
N ASN A 116 11.53 -3.77 4.01
CA ASN A 116 10.66 -3.35 5.11
C ASN A 116 10.47 -1.84 5.03
N LEU A 117 9.21 -1.42 4.97
CA LEU A 117 8.80 -0.03 5.04
C LEU A 117 8.39 0.24 6.49
N VAL A 118 9.13 1.11 7.18
CA VAL A 118 8.92 1.41 8.60
C VAL A 118 8.19 2.74 8.72
N LEU A 119 6.91 2.68 9.06
CA LEU A 119 6.06 3.85 9.28
C LEU A 119 5.99 4.19 10.76
N HIS A 120 6.02 5.49 11.08
CA HIS A 120 5.74 5.96 12.44
C HIS A 120 4.26 5.72 12.77
N ARG A 121 3.95 5.13 13.93
CA ARG A 121 2.61 4.64 14.25
C ARG A 121 1.52 5.72 14.20
N GLU A 122 1.78 6.89 14.77
CA GLU A 122 0.75 7.94 14.90
C GLU A 122 0.63 8.79 13.63
N SER A 123 1.77 9.18 13.07
CA SER A 123 1.80 10.11 11.92
C SER A 123 1.66 9.39 10.58
N MET A 124 1.85 8.07 10.55
CA MET A 124 1.87 7.24 9.34
C MET A 124 2.89 7.69 8.29
N LYS A 125 3.89 8.47 8.69
CA LYS A 125 4.99 8.84 7.81
C LYS A 125 5.94 7.67 7.65
N LEU A 126 6.44 7.45 6.44
CA LEU A 126 7.50 6.48 6.18
C LEU A 126 8.82 7.06 6.67
N MET A 127 9.36 6.46 7.73
CA MET A 127 10.56 6.93 8.41
C MET A 127 11.82 6.30 7.82
N GLN A 128 11.73 5.02 7.45
CA GLN A 128 12.89 4.25 7.04
C GLN A 128 12.52 3.16 6.04
N LEU A 129 13.49 2.84 5.19
CA LEU A 129 13.51 1.67 4.32
C LEU A 129 14.64 0.75 4.77
N GLU A 130 14.32 -0.51 5.02
CA GLU A 130 15.32 -1.54 5.29
C GLU A 130 15.32 -2.58 4.17
N GLY A 131 16.50 -3.08 3.81
CA GLY A 131 16.67 -4.01 2.69
C GLY A 131 16.85 -3.29 1.34
N ASP A 132 16.32 -3.88 0.28
CA ASP A 132 16.46 -3.31 -1.07
C ASP A 132 15.52 -2.11 -1.25
N ASN A 133 16.04 -0.96 -1.65
CA ASN A 133 15.23 0.24 -1.79
C ASN A 133 14.44 0.25 -3.13
N PRO A 134 13.09 0.18 -3.09
CA PRO A 134 12.27 0.19 -4.31
C PRO A 134 12.21 1.53 -5.05
N PHE A 135 12.65 2.61 -4.41
CA PHE A 135 12.60 3.98 -4.92
C PHE A 135 13.96 4.46 -5.45
N LEU A 136 14.94 3.57 -5.58
CA LEU A 136 16.20 3.85 -6.24
C LEU A 136 16.21 3.27 -7.64
N VAL A 137 16.50 4.14 -8.62
CA VAL A 137 16.81 3.69 -9.98
C VAL A 137 18.15 2.95 -9.93
N PRO A 138 18.22 1.69 -10.40
CA PRO A 138 19.47 0.92 -10.39
C PRO A 138 20.53 1.59 -11.28
N LEU A 139 21.79 1.46 -10.89
CA LEU A 139 22.92 1.87 -11.73
C LEU A 139 23.12 0.88 -12.89
N GLU A 140 23.67 1.37 -14.00
CA GLU A 140 24.09 0.51 -15.10
C GLU A 140 25.18 -0.46 -14.61
N LYS A 141 25.06 -1.74 -14.99
CA LYS A 141 26.13 -2.73 -14.80
C LYS A 141 27.12 -2.65 -15.93
#